data_AF-A0A547P8T3-F1
#
_entry.id   AF-A0A547P8T3-F1
#
_cell.length_a   1.000
_cell.length_b   1.000
_cell.length_c   1.000
_cell.angle_alpha   90.00
_cell.angle_beta   90.00
_cell.angle_gamma   90.00
#
_symmetry.space_group_name_H-M   'P 1'
#
loop_
_entity.id
_entity.type
_entity.pdbx_description
1 polymer ?
#
loop_
_entity_poly.entity_id
_entity_poly.type
_entity_poly.pdbx_seq_one_letter_code
_entity_poly.pdbx_strand_id
1 'polypeptide(L)'
;MRTATPRSWPLILLLVWYGILLIGTGGMFLLALAFGSEAYRGRPIPLGEMAIICATVLITVAFIALTVYLWNTGQEQFVFMLFGLSVIGAAIILLAAGAVI
;
A
#
# COMPACT_ATOMS: atom_id res chain seq x y z
N MET A 1 -29.29 -20.36 18.64
CA MET A 1 -29.01 -19.42 17.54
C MET A 1 -27.83 -18.55 17.96
N ARG A 2 -26.66 -18.66 17.32
CA ARG A 2 -25.54 -17.73 17.56
C ARG A 2 -25.92 -16.41 16.90
N THR A 3 -25.96 -15.33 17.67
CA THR A 3 -26.11 -13.98 17.14
C THR A 3 -24.90 -13.68 16.26
N ALA A 4 -25.14 -13.51 14.95
CA ALA A 4 -24.14 -13.03 14.03
C ALA A 4 -23.90 -11.55 14.35
N THR A 5 -22.91 -11.25 15.19
CA THR A 5 -22.35 -9.91 15.21
C THR A 5 -21.81 -9.64 13.81
N PRO A 6 -22.11 -8.49 13.19
CA PRO A 6 -21.65 -8.19 11.84
C PRO A 6 -20.12 -8.10 11.89
N ARG A 7 -19.42 -9.19 11.56
CA ARG A 7 -17.95 -9.26 11.59
C ARG A 7 -17.30 -8.39 10.51
N SER A 8 -18.05 -7.74 9.63
CA SER A 8 -17.53 -7.06 8.44
C SER A 8 -16.90 -5.68 8.68
N TRP A 9 -17.19 -4.98 9.78
CA TRP A 9 -16.68 -3.63 10.01
C TRP A 9 -15.15 -3.50 10.11
N PRO A 10 -14.38 -4.42 10.73
CA PRO A 10 -12.92 -4.32 10.78
C PRO A 10 -12.31 -4.50 9.39
N LEU A 11 -12.85 -5.41 8.58
CA LEU A 11 -12.40 -5.61 7.20
C LEU A 11 -12.59 -4.35 6.36
N ILE A 12 -13.72 -3.67 6.51
CA ILE A 12 -13.99 -2.42 5.76
C ILE A 12 -12.93 -1.36 6.10
N LEU A 13 -12.61 -1.17 7.39
CA LEU A 13 -11.58 -0.22 7.82
C LEU A 13 -10.19 -0.58 7.25
N LEU A 14 -9.85 -1.86 7.24
CA LEU A 14 -8.60 -2.36 6.67
C LEU A 14 -8.52 -2.10 5.16
N LEU A 15 -9.60 -2.38 4.43
CA LEU A 15 -9.67 -2.14 2.99
C LEU A 15 -9.60 -0.64 2.66
N VAL A 16 -10.21 0.22 3.49
CA VAL A 16 -10.08 1.68 3.36
C VAL A 16 -8.63 2.11 3.54
N TRP A 17 -7.94 1.61 4.58
CA TRP A 17 -6.52 1.91 4.80
C TRP A 17 -5.65 1.49 3.62
N TYR A 18 -5.80 0.27 3.13
CA TYR A 18 -5.04 -0.18 1.97
C TYR A 18 -5.41 0.57 0.68
N GLY A 19 -6.66 1.00 0.54
CA GLY A 19 -7.10 1.89 -0.53
C GLY A 19 -6.35 3.22 -0.51
N ILE A 20 -6.16 3.82 0.68
CA ILE A 20 -5.37 5.05 0.85
C ILE A 20 -3.91 4.81 0.45
N LEU A 21 -3.30 3.70 0.90
CA LEU A 21 -1.93 3.34 0.52
C LEU A 21 -1.78 3.13 -0.99
N LEU A 22 -2.76 2.49 -1.63
CA LEU A 22 -2.76 2.25 -3.07
C LEU A 22 -2.92 3.56 -3.86
N ILE A 23 -3.79 4.47 -3.43
CA ILE A 23 -3.95 5.78 -4.04
C ILE A 23 -2.68 6.62 -3.86
N GLY A 24 -2.06 6.59 -2.68
CA GLY A 24 -0.80 7.30 -2.42
C GLY A 24 0.35 6.79 -3.30
N THR A 25 0.60 5.49 -3.27
CA THR A 25 1.71 4.86 -4.02
C THR A 25 1.45 4.85 -5.54
N GLY A 26 0.24 4.52 -5.96
CA GLY A 26 -0.19 4.55 -7.36
C GLY A 26 -0.24 5.98 -7.92
N GLY A 27 -0.67 6.95 -7.11
CA GLY A 27 -0.64 8.38 -7.47
C GLY A 27 0.78 8.87 -7.69
N MET A 28 1.72 8.54 -6.79
CA MET A 28 3.14 8.85 -6.98
C MET A 28 3.72 8.20 -8.24
N PHE A 29 3.32 6.96 -8.55
CA PHE A 29 3.73 6.29 -9.80
C PHE A 29 3.23 7.02 -11.05
N LEU A 30 1.95 7.40 -11.08
CA LEU A 30 1.38 8.12 -12.22
C LEU A 30 2.00 9.51 -12.38
N LEU A 31 2.26 10.22 -11.27
CA LEU A 31 2.98 11.50 -11.29
C LEU A 31 4.41 11.33 -11.79
N ALA A 32 5.13 10.30 -11.33
CA ALA A 32 6.47 9.99 -11.80
C ALA A 32 6.50 9.67 -13.29
N LEU A 33 5.51 8.95 -13.83
CA LEU A 33 5.39 8.69 -15.27
C LEU A 33 5.07 9.96 -16.06
N ALA A 34 4.10 10.74 -15.60
CA ALA A 34 3.65 11.96 -16.27
C ALA A 34 4.78 13.00 -16.34
N PHE A 35 5.34 13.37 -15.19
CA PHE A 35 6.38 14.40 -15.08
C PHE A 35 7.80 13.88 -15.38
N GLY A 36 8.06 12.59 -15.21
CA GLY A 36 9.35 11.99 -15.58
C GLY A 36 9.60 12.06 -17.09
N SER A 37 8.56 11.92 -17.91
CA SER A 37 8.69 12.05 -19.37
C SER A 37 9.19 13.44 -19.82
N GLU A 38 8.85 14.48 -19.06
CA GLU A 38 9.32 15.85 -19.30
C GLU A 38 10.68 16.13 -18.65
N ALA A 39 10.89 15.66 -17.41
CA ALA A 39 12.12 15.86 -16.66
C ALA A 39 13.35 15.13 -17.27
N TYR A 40 13.13 14.03 -17.98
CA TYR A 40 14.19 13.19 -18.56
C TYR A 40 14.28 13.27 -20.09
N ARG A 41 13.78 14.35 -20.72
CA ARG A 41 13.90 14.53 -22.18
C ARG A 41 15.37 14.53 -22.62
N GLY A 42 15.81 13.43 -23.24
CA GLY A 42 17.19 13.22 -23.71
C GLY A 42 18.18 12.70 -22.66
N ARG A 43 17.73 12.34 -21.45
CA ARG A 43 18.55 11.70 -20.41
C ARG A 43 17.99 10.31 -20.07
N PRO A 44 18.83 9.34 -19.68
CA PRO A 44 18.33 8.04 -19.24
C PRO A 44 17.43 8.20 -18.02
N ILE A 45 16.26 7.57 -18.05
CA ILE A 45 15.31 7.52 -16.94
C ILE A 45 15.97 6.75 -15.78
N PRO A 46 15.93 7.25 -14.52
CA PRO A 46 16.44 6.52 -13.37
C PRO A 46 15.54 5.32 -13.07
N LEU A 47 15.85 4.20 -13.74
CA LEU A 47 15.12 2.93 -13.61
C LEU A 47 15.02 2.46 -12.15
N GLY A 48 16.00 2.79 -11.30
CA GLY A 48 16.02 2.44 -9.88
C GLY A 48 14.86 3.06 -9.10
N GLU A 49 14.57 4.35 -9.30
CA GLU A 49 13.49 5.06 -8.59
C GLU A 49 12.12 4.58 -9.06
N MET A 50 11.95 4.39 -10.36
CA MET A 50 10.75 3.81 -10.96
C MET A 50 10.48 2.38 -10.47
N ALA A 51 11.53 1.56 -10.32
CA ALA A 51 11.42 0.21 -9.81
C ALA A 51 10.99 0.18 -8.34
N ILE A 52 11.50 1.08 -7.49
CA ILE A 52 11.11 1.17 -6.08
C ILE A 52 9.64 1.55 -5.95
N ILE A 53 9.17 2.54 -6.72
CA ILE A 53 7.76 2.96 -6.70
C ILE A 53 6.87 1.80 -7.17
N CYS A 54 7.22 1.14 -8.27
CA CYS A 54 6.46 0.01 -8.82
C CYS A 54 6.41 -1.18 -7.84
N ALA A 55 7.54 -1.52 -7.21
CA ALA A 55 7.60 -2.56 -6.19
C ALA A 55 6.69 -2.24 -5.00
N THR A 56 6.63 -0.97 -4.57
CA THR A 56 5.77 -0.55 -3.45
C THR A 56 4.28 -0.70 -3.78
N VAL A 57 3.88 -0.38 -5.02
CA VAL A 57 2.50 -0.62 -5.51
C VAL A 57 2.18 -2.12 -5.52
N LEU A 58 3.08 -2.95 -6.06
CA LEU A 58 2.89 -4.41 -6.10
C LEU A 58 2.79 -5.03 -4.71
N ILE A 59 3.62 -4.58 -3.76
CA ILE A 59 3.56 -5.00 -2.35
C ILE A 59 2.20 -4.63 -1.74
N THR A 60 1.70 -3.43 -2.01
CA THR A 60 0.40 -2.98 -1.50
C THR A 60 -0.74 -3.85 -2.02
N VAL A 61 -0.73 -4.19 -3.32
CA VAL A 61 -1.71 -5.10 -3.92
C VAL A 61 -1.62 -6.51 -3.32
N ALA A 62 -0.41 -7.02 -3.12
CA ALA A 62 -0.21 -8.33 -2.47
C ALA A 62 -0.74 -8.34 -1.03
N PHE A 63 -0.55 -7.26 -0.27
CA PHE A 63 -1.05 -7.13 1.10
C PHE A 63 -2.58 -7.09 1.15
N ILE A 64 -3.23 -6.42 0.18
CA ILE A 64 -4.69 -6.42 0.06
C ILE A 64 -5.19 -7.85 -0.21
N ALA A 65 -4.63 -8.52 -1.23
CA ALA A 65 -5.03 -9.87 -1.60
C ALA A 65 -4.84 -10.86 -0.44
N LEU A 66 -3.70 -10.79 0.25
CA LEU A 66 -3.40 -11.62 1.41
C LEU A 66 -4.33 -11.33 2.59
N THR A 67 -4.66 -10.05 2.83
CA THR A 67 -5.61 -9.67 3.89
C THR A 67 -6.99 -10.24 3.63
N VAL A 68 -7.50 -10.13 2.40
CA VAL A 68 -8.81 -10.68 2.00
C VAL A 68 -8.80 -12.21 2.12
N TYR A 69 -7.74 -12.87 1.66
CA TYR A 69 -7.58 -14.31 1.80
C TYR A 69 -7.61 -14.75 3.27
N LEU A 70 -6.75 -14.17 4.12
CA LEU A 70 -6.66 -14.54 5.53
C LEU A 70 -7.95 -14.26 6.28
N TRP A 71 -8.62 -13.15 5.97
CA TRP A 71 -9.94 -12.82 6.50
C TRP A 71 -10.97 -13.90 6.16
N ASN A 72 -11.01 -14.36 4.90
CA ASN A 72 -11.92 -15.43 4.47
C ASN A 72 -11.60 -16.78 5.13
N THR A 73 -10.34 -17.04 5.48
CA THR A 73 -9.94 -18.25 6.21
C THR A 73 -10.18 -18.17 7.73
N GLY A 74 -10.69 -17.05 8.24
CA GLY A 74 -10.93 -16.84 9.68
C GLY A 74 -9.67 -16.57 10.50
N GLN A 75 -8.53 -16.29 9.84
CA GLN A 75 -7.24 -16.01 10.48
C GLN A 75 -7.11 -14.53 10.86
N GLU A 76 -8.05 -14.03 11.67
CA GLU A 76 -8.16 -12.60 12.01
C GLU A 76 -6.89 -12.05 12.70
N GLN A 77 -6.22 -12.84 13.54
CA GLN A 77 -4.98 -12.43 14.21
C GLN A 77 -3.86 -12.08 13.21
N PHE A 78 -3.70 -12.86 12.15
CA PHE A 78 -2.70 -12.61 11.12
C PHE A 78 -3.04 -11.39 10.27
N VAL A 79 -4.34 -11.13 10.04
CA VAL A 79 -4.80 -9.92 9.37
C VAL A 79 -4.42 -8.67 10.15
N PHE A 80 -4.64 -8.65 11.47
CA PHE A 80 -4.25 -7.50 12.30
C PHE A 80 -2.72 -7.34 12.39
N MET A 81 -1.97 -8.44 12.37
CA MET A 81 -0.51 -8.39 12.32
C MET A 81 -0.01 -7.75 11.00
N LEU A 82 -0.57 -8.17 9.87
CA LEU A 82 -0.29 -7.58 8.55
C LEU A 82 -0.63 -6.08 8.50
N PHE A 83 -1.76 -5.70 9.07
CA PHE A 83 -2.14 -4.30 9.19
C PHE A 83 -1.10 -3.51 9.99
N GLY A 84 -0.71 -4.00 11.18
CA GLY A 84 0.33 -3.37 11.98
C GLY A 84 1.65 -3.18 11.22
N LEU A 85 2.08 -4.21 10.47
CA LEU A 85 3.26 -4.12 9.61
C LEU A 85 3.12 -3.06 8.51
N SER A 86 1.95 -2.96 7.87
CA SER A 86 1.70 -1.96 6.83
C SER A 86 1.72 -0.53 7.36
N VAL A 87 1.21 -0.31 8.59
CA VAL A 87 1.22 1.00 9.26
C VAL A 87 2.65 1.41 9.62
N ILE A 88 3.44 0.49 10.18
CA ILE A 88 4.85 0.74 10.49
C ILE A 88 5.64 1.03 9.22
N GLY A 89 5.44 0.23 8.16
CA GLY A 89 6.07 0.46 6.85
C GLY A 89 5.74 1.83 6.28
N ALA A 90 4.47 2.23 6.31
CA ALA A 90 4.04 3.56 5.85
C ALA A 90 4.64 4.69 6.71
N ALA A 91 4.70 4.53 8.03
CA ALA A 91 5.30 5.51 8.93
C ALA A 91 6.80 5.70 8.66
N ILE A 92 7.54 4.61 8.41
CA ILE A 92 8.96 4.67 8.04
C ILE A 92 9.15 5.40 6.71
N ILE A 93 8.32 5.12 5.70
CA ILE A 93 8.37 5.80 4.40
C ILE A 93 8.10 7.30 4.58
N LEU A 94 7.09 7.67 5.38
CA LEU A 94 6.76 9.08 5.65
C LEU A 94 7.88 9.80 6.42
N LEU A 95 8.51 9.14 7.41
CA LEU A 95 9.66 9.69 8.12
C LEU A 95 10.87 9.87 7.20
N ALA A 96 11.14 8.88 6.34
CA ALA A 96 12.21 8.97 5.35
C ALA A 96 11.94 10.08 4.34
N ALA A 97 10.70 10.27 3.90
CA ALA A 97 10.32 11.37 3.01
C ALA A 97 10.41 12.74 3.70
N GLY A 98 9.97 12.84 4.96
CA GLY A 98 10.04 14.08 5.75
C GLY A 98 11.46 14.47 6.19
N ALA A 99 12.41 13.52 6.24
CA ALA A 99 13.82 13.80 6.48
C ALA A 99 14.56 14.34 5.25
N VAL A 100 13.94 14.28 4.07
CA VAL A 100 14.53 14.71 2.78
C VAL A 100 14.09 16.13 2.39
N ILE A 101 13.05 16.69 3.05
CA ILE A 101 12.51 18.05 2.82
C ILE A 101 13.06 19.00 3.88
#